data_AF-A0A8T2SEM2-F1
#
_entry.id   AF-A0A8T2SEM2-F1
#
_cell.length_a   1.000
_cell.length_b   1.000
_cell.length_c   1.000
_cell.angle_alpha   90.00
_cell.angle_beta   90.00
_cell.angle_gamma   90.00
#
_symmetry.space_group_name_H-M   'P 1'
#
loop_
_entity.id
_entity.type
_entity.pdbx_description
1 polymer ?
#
loop_
_entity_poly.entity_id
_entity_poly.type
_entity_poly.pdbx_seq_one_letter_code
_entity_poly.pdbx_strand_id
1 'polypeptide(L)'
;MILGERVHCLKLDLRVNSTIIRDQFLWDLGNFDSDPEEFARCLCKDLELEDPEVGPAVAFAIREQLYELAVLSVSSGRETRISKKSRREWALDFSQSSKAVSAFELMKRTSSKSSAVRKRNEWDFFEPIVEILTREEVEALEAREERNARIKRRQEDKDDLYVNRYSRER
;
A
#
# COMPACT_ATOMS: atom_id res chain seq x y z
N MET A 1 28.23 14.41 -1.27
CA MET A 1 27.31 14.38 -0.12
C MET A 1 26.48 13.12 -0.29
N ILE A 2 26.59 12.16 0.62
CA ILE A 2 25.75 10.95 0.58
C ILE A 2 24.35 11.44 0.95
N LEU A 3 23.47 11.49 -0.05
CA LEU A 3 22.05 11.78 0.17
C LEU A 3 21.53 10.65 1.06
N GLY A 4 21.06 10.97 2.26
CA GLY A 4 20.66 9.95 3.25
C GLY A 4 19.70 8.93 2.64
N GLU A 5 19.90 7.66 2.99
CA GLU A 5 19.09 6.52 2.51
C GLU A 5 17.59 6.87 2.54
N ARG A 6 16.95 6.94 1.37
CA ARG A 6 15.50 7.15 1.22
C ARG A 6 14.83 5.84 0.82
N VAL A 7 15.08 4.82 1.62
CA VAL A 7 14.55 3.48 1.38
C VAL A 7 13.17 3.37 2.01
N HIS A 8 12.17 3.08 1.20
CA HIS A 8 10.78 2.89 1.61
C HIS A 8 10.33 1.45 1.40
N CYS A 9 9.45 0.96 2.27
CA CYS A 9 8.82 -0.34 2.09
C CYS A 9 7.59 -0.18 1.21
N LEU A 10 7.58 -0.83 0.05
CA LEU A 10 6.42 -0.93 -0.83
C LEU A 10 5.73 -2.27 -0.61
N LYS A 11 4.41 -2.29 -0.80
CA LYS A 11 3.58 -3.50 -0.65
C LYS A 11 2.72 -3.68 -1.89
N LEU A 12 2.77 -4.87 -2.48
CA LEU A 12 1.89 -5.26 -3.58
C LEU A 12 0.79 -6.16 -3.01
N ASP A 13 -0.45 -5.83 -3.34
CA ASP A 13 -1.63 -6.68 -3.13
C ASP A 13 -2.54 -6.48 -4.34
N LEU A 14 -2.35 -7.34 -5.34
CA LEU A 14 -2.92 -7.17 -6.68
C LEU A 14 -3.66 -8.44 -7.09
N ARG A 15 -4.85 -8.27 -7.67
CA ARG A 15 -5.58 -9.31 -8.39
C ARG A 15 -5.72 -8.89 -9.85
N VAL A 16 -5.09 -9.64 -10.74
CA VAL A 16 -5.14 -9.42 -12.20
C VAL A 16 -5.65 -10.72 -12.83
N ASN A 17 -6.84 -10.67 -13.42
CA ASN A 17 -7.51 -11.84 -13.99
C ASN A 17 -7.59 -13.00 -12.97
N SER A 18 -6.88 -14.10 -13.25
CA SER A 18 -6.77 -15.29 -12.40
C SER A 18 -5.55 -15.29 -11.48
N THR A 19 -4.70 -14.26 -11.50
CA THR A 19 -3.46 -14.22 -10.72
C THR A 19 -3.59 -13.24 -9.56
N ILE A 20 -3.32 -13.70 -8.34
CA ILE A 20 -3.19 -12.87 -7.14
C ILE A 20 -1.72 -12.81 -6.76
N ILE A 21 -1.20 -11.60 -6.55
CA ILE A 21 0.19 -11.34 -6.17
C ILE A 21 0.21 -10.52 -4.89
N ARG A 22 0.90 -11.04 -3.88
CA ARG A 22 1.19 -10.34 -2.63
C ARG A 22 2.68 -10.35 -2.40
N ASP A 23 3.28 -9.17 -2.33
CA ASP A 23 4.73 -9.04 -2.13
C ASP A 23 5.03 -7.79 -1.31
N GLN A 24 6.22 -7.75 -0.71
CA GLN A 24 6.71 -6.60 0.02
C GLN A 24 8.22 -6.49 -0.20
N PHE A 25 8.66 -5.32 -0.64
CA PHE A 25 10.08 -5.05 -0.89
C PHE A 25 10.46 -3.63 -0.51
N LEU A 26 11.76 -3.37 -0.53
CA LEU A 26 12.31 -2.06 -0.24
C LEU A 26 12.68 -1.35 -1.54
N TRP A 27 12.32 -0.08 -1.65
CA TRP A 27 12.60 0.76 -2.80
C TRP A 27 13.40 2.00 -2.38
N ASP A 28 14.54 2.24 -3.03
CA ASP A 28 15.35 3.44 -2.80
C ASP A 28 14.91 4.57 -3.72
N LEU A 29 14.34 5.63 -3.14
CA LEU A 29 13.95 6.85 -3.88
C LEU A 29 15.15 7.68 -4.35
N GLY A 30 16.34 7.44 -3.79
CA GLY A 30 17.58 8.08 -4.21
C GLY A 30 18.19 7.46 -5.47
N ASN A 31 17.76 6.27 -5.86
CA ASN A 31 18.26 5.58 -7.05
C ASN A 31 17.45 5.95 -8.29
N PHE A 32 17.97 6.88 -9.10
CA PHE A 32 17.30 7.33 -10.33
C PHE A 32 17.36 6.31 -11.47
N ASP A 33 18.21 5.28 -11.36
CA ASP A 33 18.29 4.20 -12.33
C ASP A 33 17.25 3.08 -12.06
N SER A 34 16.51 3.16 -10.94
CA SER A 34 15.44 2.20 -10.65
C SER A 34 14.20 2.47 -11.51
N ASP A 35 13.92 1.59 -12.46
CA ASP A 35 12.72 1.62 -13.31
C ASP A 35 11.64 0.62 -12.80
N PRO A 36 10.44 1.08 -12.36
CA PRO A 36 9.35 0.20 -11.96
C PRO A 36 8.92 -0.79 -13.04
N GLU A 37 8.98 -0.40 -14.31
CA GLU A 37 8.63 -1.23 -15.46
C GLU A 37 9.64 -2.37 -15.67
N GLU A 38 10.93 -2.07 -15.52
CA GLU A 38 11.98 -3.09 -15.54
C GLU A 38 11.88 -4.04 -14.35
N PHE A 39 11.65 -3.51 -13.14
CA PHE A 39 11.44 -4.33 -11.95
C PHE A 39 10.26 -5.29 -12.13
N ALA A 40 9.11 -4.78 -12.61
CA ALA A 40 7.92 -5.60 -12.83
C ALA A 40 8.16 -6.71 -13.86
N ARG A 41 8.92 -6.42 -14.93
CA ARG A 41 9.30 -7.40 -15.94
C ARG A 41 10.18 -8.52 -15.37
N CYS A 42 11.18 -8.14 -14.56
CA CYS A 42 12.03 -9.10 -13.87
C CYS A 42 11.22 -9.96 -12.90
N LEU A 43 10.37 -9.33 -12.07
CA LEU A 43 9.49 -10.04 -11.13
C LEU A 43 8.60 -11.06 -11.83
N CYS A 44 7.93 -10.68 -12.92
CA CYS A 44 7.08 -11.59 -13.68
C CYS A 44 7.88 -12.76 -14.29
N LYS A 45 9.10 -12.49 -14.74
CA LYS A 45 9.99 -13.54 -15.28
C LYS A 45 10.46 -14.50 -14.21
N ASP A 46 10.84 -13.99 -13.04
CA ASP A 46 11.37 -14.79 -11.92
C ASP A 46 10.27 -15.64 -11.26
N LEU A 47 9.03 -15.15 -11.27
CA LEU A 47 7.84 -15.86 -10.76
C LEU A 47 7.13 -16.69 -11.85
N GLU A 48 7.68 -16.76 -13.06
CA GLU A 48 7.14 -17.50 -14.20
C GLU A 48 5.65 -17.16 -14.51
N LEU A 49 5.31 -15.87 -14.41
CA LEU A 49 3.96 -15.38 -14.66
C LEU A 49 3.72 -15.24 -16.17
N GLU A 50 2.73 -15.98 -16.67
CA GLU A 50 2.41 -16.02 -18.10
C GLU A 50 1.51 -14.85 -18.55
N ASP A 51 0.72 -14.27 -17.63
CA ASP A 51 -0.25 -13.24 -17.96
C ASP A 51 0.43 -11.89 -18.27
N PRO A 52 0.30 -11.36 -19.50
CA PRO A 52 0.97 -10.13 -19.91
C PRO A 52 0.42 -8.88 -19.21
N GLU A 53 -0.77 -8.92 -18.63
CA GLU A 53 -1.38 -7.78 -17.93
C GLU A 53 -0.81 -7.59 -16.52
N VAL A 54 -0.18 -8.63 -15.97
CA VAL A 54 0.39 -8.60 -14.61
C VAL A 54 1.55 -7.60 -14.50
N GLY A 55 2.50 -7.64 -15.44
CA GLY A 55 3.66 -6.75 -15.42
C GLY A 55 3.28 -5.25 -15.39
N PRO A 56 2.44 -4.78 -16.32
CA PRO A 56 1.90 -3.42 -16.30
C PRO A 56 1.16 -3.06 -15.00
N ALA A 57 0.36 -3.99 -14.45
CA ALA A 57 -0.36 -3.76 -13.20
C ALA A 57 0.58 -3.60 -12.00
N VAL A 58 1.62 -4.43 -11.90
CA VAL A 58 2.67 -4.30 -10.88
C VAL A 58 3.38 -2.96 -11.00
N ALA A 59 3.83 -2.58 -12.21
CA ALA A 59 4.51 -1.32 -12.43
C ALA A 59 3.64 -0.11 -12.05
N PHE A 60 2.34 -0.17 -12.39
CA PHE A 60 1.36 0.84 -12.00
C PHE A 60 1.25 0.98 -10.47
N ALA A 61 1.10 -0.13 -9.75
CA ALA A 61 0.97 -0.14 -8.30
C ALA A 61 2.22 0.42 -7.58
N ILE A 62 3.41 0.17 -8.15
CA ILE A 62 4.66 0.75 -7.64
C ILE A 62 4.64 2.27 -7.84
N ARG A 63 4.35 2.75 -9.05
CA ARG A 63 4.32 4.19 -9.35
C ARG A 63 3.29 4.94 -8.49
N GLU A 64 2.14 4.35 -8.25
CA GLU A 64 1.10 4.91 -7.39
C GLU A 64 1.64 5.15 -5.97
N GLN A 65 2.25 4.13 -5.35
CA GLN A 65 2.85 4.28 -4.01
C GLN A 65 3.99 5.29 -3.99
N LEU A 66 4.85 5.30 -5.03
CA LEU A 66 5.94 6.28 -5.14
C LEU A 66 5.40 7.72 -5.24
N TYR A 67 4.29 7.91 -5.97
CA TYR A 67 3.63 9.20 -6.08
C TYR A 67 3.06 9.67 -4.74
N GLU A 68 2.38 8.78 -4.00
CA GLU A 68 1.88 9.10 -2.65
C GLU A 68 3.00 9.51 -1.69
N LEU A 69 4.10 8.76 -1.69
CA LEU A 69 5.29 9.09 -0.89
C LEU A 69 5.87 10.46 -1.26
N ALA A 70 5.93 10.79 -2.55
CA ALA A 70 6.39 12.09 -3.03
C ALA A 70 5.46 13.22 -2.53
N VAL A 71 4.14 13.06 -2.65
CA VAL A 71 3.15 14.04 -2.19
C VAL A 71 3.24 14.28 -0.68
N LEU A 72 3.39 13.22 0.11
CA LEU A 72 3.55 13.32 1.57
C LEU A 72 4.85 14.07 1.95
N SER A 73 5.96 13.79 1.25
CA SER A 73 7.24 14.45 1.52
C SER A 73 7.20 15.97 1.28
N VAL A 74 6.50 16.41 0.23
CA VAL A 74 6.33 17.83 -0.10
C VAL A 74 5.37 18.51 0.88
N SER A 75 4.31 17.84 1.28
CA SER A 75 3.31 18.37 2.23
C SER A 75 3.92 18.59 3.62
N SER A 76 4.73 17.64 4.11
CA SER A 76 5.47 17.80 5.36
C SER A 76 6.49 18.95 5.30
N GLY A 77 7.14 19.15 4.14
CA GLY A 77 8.05 20.28 3.91
C GLY A 77 7.39 21.66 4.04
N ARG A 78 6.06 21.76 3.85
CA ARG A 78 5.30 23.01 3.98
C ARG A 78 4.92 23.35 5.42
N GLU A 79 4.82 22.36 6.30
CA GLU A 79 4.41 22.56 7.70
C GLU A 79 5.59 22.89 8.64
N THR A 80 6.82 22.55 8.26
CA THR A 80 8.02 22.82 9.08
C THR A 80 8.43 24.30 9.21
N ARG A 81 7.76 25.23 8.50
CA ARG A 81 8.03 26.67 8.62
C ARG A 81 7.01 27.43 9.47
N ILE A 82 5.89 26.81 9.84
CA ILE A 82 4.84 27.47 10.62
C ILE A 82 4.33 26.48 11.66
N SER A 83 4.95 26.47 12.84
CA SER A 83 4.28 26.32 14.14
C SER A 83 5.25 25.79 15.19
N LYS A 84 5.81 26.71 15.99
CA LYS A 84 6.36 26.40 17.32
C LYS A 84 5.27 26.45 18.42
N LYS A 85 3.98 26.42 18.07
CA LYS A 85 2.92 26.67 19.07
C LYS A 85 1.57 26.06 18.73
N SER A 86 1.51 24.78 18.40
CA SER A 86 0.27 23.99 18.59
C SER A 86 0.60 22.49 18.55
N ARG A 87 0.97 21.92 19.70
CA ARG A 87 1.16 20.46 19.87
C ARG A 87 0.48 19.97 21.15
N ARG A 88 -0.68 20.54 21.44
CA ARG A 88 -1.61 20.07 22.47
C ARG A 88 -2.97 20.29 21.84
N GLU A 89 -3.85 19.29 21.89
CA GLU A 89 -5.20 19.29 21.27
C GLU A 89 -5.32 18.64 19.87
N TRP A 90 -4.81 17.42 19.70
CA TRP A 90 -5.46 16.41 18.81
C TRP A 90 -5.12 14.96 19.21
N ALA A 91 -4.75 14.73 20.47
CA ALA A 91 -4.27 13.42 20.95
C ALA A 91 -5.23 12.73 21.92
N LEU A 92 -6.50 13.12 21.91
CA LEU A 92 -7.55 12.45 22.67
C LEU A 92 -8.67 12.12 21.67
N ASP A 93 -9.11 10.87 21.71
CA ASP A 93 -10.17 10.27 20.90
C ASP A 93 -9.73 9.62 19.58
N PHE A 94 -9.01 8.51 19.67
CA PHE A 94 -9.40 7.26 19.00
C PHE A 94 -8.73 6.07 19.69
N SER A 95 -9.34 5.66 20.81
CA SER A 95 -9.08 4.36 21.42
C SER A 95 -10.06 3.35 20.82
N GLN A 96 -9.60 2.52 19.88
CA GLN A 96 -10.13 1.18 19.72
C GLN A 96 -9.00 0.18 19.43
N SER A 97 -8.94 -0.78 20.34
CA SER A 97 -8.11 -1.96 20.37
C SER A 97 -8.22 -2.81 19.11
N SER A 98 -7.12 -2.93 18.37
CA SER A 98 -6.64 -4.19 17.80
C SER A 98 -5.17 -3.98 17.42
N LYS A 99 -4.33 -4.99 17.62
CA LYS A 99 -2.86 -4.91 17.58
C LYS A 99 -2.36 -4.64 16.15
N ALA A 100 -2.47 -3.41 15.69
CA ALA A 100 -1.78 -2.93 14.50
C ALA A 100 -0.37 -2.49 14.93
N VAL A 101 0.63 -3.30 14.61
CA VAL A 101 2.02 -2.89 14.72
C VAL A 101 2.20 -1.70 13.78
N SER A 102 2.37 -0.53 14.37
CA SER A 102 2.56 0.72 13.65
C SER A 102 3.68 0.57 12.63
N ALA A 103 3.36 0.77 11.35
CA ALA A 103 4.32 0.78 10.24
C ALA A 103 5.45 1.81 10.44
N PHE A 104 5.35 2.67 11.45
CA PHE A 104 6.36 3.63 11.85
C PHE A 104 7.54 2.98 12.62
N GLU A 105 7.35 1.82 13.24
CA GLU A 105 8.36 1.20 14.12
C GLU A 105 9.47 0.44 13.35
N LEU A 106 9.23 0.12 12.07
CA LEU A 106 10.24 -0.50 11.20
C LEU A 106 11.34 0.48 10.74
N MET A 107 11.12 1.79 10.88
CA MET A 107 12.03 2.83 10.36
C MET A 107 13.20 3.16 11.31
N LYS A 108 13.27 2.56 12.51
CA LYS A 108 14.32 2.85 13.50
C LYS A 108 15.56 1.93 13.46
N ARG A 109 15.79 1.16 12.39
CA ARG A 109 16.89 0.18 12.35
C ARG A 109 17.90 0.30 11.20
N THR A 110 17.88 1.38 10.43
CA THR A 110 18.95 1.68 9.46
C THR A 110 19.95 2.68 10.06
N SER A 111 20.61 2.27 11.15
CA SER A 111 21.72 3.02 11.74
C SER A 111 23.01 2.24 11.58
N SER A 112 23.78 2.58 10.54
CA SER A 112 25.24 2.47 10.34
C SER A 112 25.99 1.19 10.79
N LYS A 113 25.29 0.10 11.08
CA LYS A 113 25.79 -1.26 11.39
C LYS A 113 24.84 -2.35 10.85
N SER A 114 24.12 -2.06 9.75
CA SER A 114 23.11 -2.97 9.20
C SER A 114 23.77 -4.14 8.48
N SER A 115 23.43 -5.35 8.93
CA SER A 115 23.68 -6.58 8.15
C SER A 115 22.97 -6.47 6.80
N ALA A 116 23.66 -6.79 5.71
CA ALA A 116 23.07 -6.90 4.38
C ALA A 116 21.98 -8.00 4.31
N VAL A 117 22.07 -8.99 5.21
CA VAL A 117 21.07 -10.05 5.36
C VAL A 117 20.01 -9.62 6.36
N ARG A 118 18.73 -9.71 5.95
CA ARG A 118 17.57 -9.51 6.84
C ARG A 118 17.59 -10.51 7.98
N LYS A 119 17.03 -10.12 9.15
CA LYS A 119 16.88 -11.08 10.25
C LYS A 119 15.95 -12.21 9.82
N ARG A 120 16.24 -13.44 10.25
CA ARG A 120 15.45 -14.63 9.88
C ARG A 120 13.95 -14.49 10.18
N ASN A 121 13.58 -13.84 11.28
CA ASN A 121 12.18 -13.61 11.64
C ASN A 121 11.46 -12.57 10.76
N GLU A 122 12.17 -11.92 9.85
CA GLU A 122 11.62 -10.96 8.90
C GLU A 122 11.44 -11.57 7.50
N TRP A 123 11.97 -12.78 7.24
CA TRP A 123 12.04 -13.36 5.88
C TRP A 123 10.65 -13.60 5.28
N ASP A 124 9.74 -14.19 6.04
CA ASP A 124 8.38 -14.53 5.60
C ASP A 124 7.57 -13.30 5.15
N PHE A 125 7.95 -12.09 5.57
CA PHE A 125 7.27 -10.86 5.14
C PHE A 125 7.75 -10.33 3.79
N PHE A 126 8.89 -10.81 3.28
CA PHE A 126 9.50 -10.36 2.02
C PHE A 126 9.56 -11.49 0.99
N GLU A 127 8.78 -12.55 1.21
CA GLU A 127 8.58 -13.62 0.26
C GLU A 127 7.38 -13.28 -0.63
N PRO A 128 7.55 -13.24 -1.97
CA PRO A 128 6.45 -13.02 -2.88
C PRO A 128 5.52 -14.23 -2.86
N ILE A 129 4.22 -13.97 -2.68
CA ILE A 129 3.16 -14.97 -2.70
C ILE A 129 2.35 -14.79 -3.98
N VAL A 130 2.32 -15.83 -4.80
CA VAL A 130 1.50 -15.90 -6.02
C VAL A 130 0.47 -17.00 -5.87
N GLU A 131 -0.78 -16.68 -6.16
CA GLU A 131 -1.90 -17.62 -6.15
C GLU A 131 -2.60 -17.56 -7.52
N ILE A 132 -2.65 -18.69 -8.21
CA ILE A 132 -3.33 -18.83 -9.50
C ILE A 132 -4.69 -19.48 -9.27
N LEU A 133 -5.73 -18.74 -9.62
CA LEU A 133 -7.12 -19.13 -9.49
C LEU A 133 -7.60 -19.87 -10.73
N THR A 134 -8.47 -20.84 -10.53
CA THR A 134 -9.25 -21.46 -11.60
C THR A 134 -10.30 -20.49 -12.12
N ARG A 135 -10.79 -20.75 -13.33
CA ARG A 135 -11.87 -19.96 -13.93
C ARG A 135 -13.14 -19.94 -13.06
N GLU A 136 -13.49 -21.07 -12.45
CA GLU A 136 -14.65 -21.16 -11.55
C GLU A 136 -14.47 -20.29 -10.30
N GLU A 137 -13.26 -20.26 -9.72
CA GLU A 137 -12.93 -19.40 -8.59
C GLU A 137 -12.98 -17.92 -8.94
N VAL A 138 -12.49 -17.54 -10.13
CA VAL A 138 -12.58 -16.16 -10.63
C VAL A 138 -14.04 -15.74 -10.79
N GLU A 139 -14.86 -16.55 -11.48
CA GLU A 139 -16.29 -16.27 -11.69
C GLU A 139 -17.05 -16.19 -10.35
N ALA A 140 -16.74 -17.07 -9.40
CA ALA A 140 -17.33 -17.05 -8.06
C ALA A 140 -16.94 -15.81 -7.26
N LEU A 141 -15.67 -15.37 -7.35
CA LEU A 141 -15.19 -14.16 -6.70
C LEU A 141 -15.85 -12.92 -7.27
N GLU A 142 -15.93 -12.80 -8.60
CA GLU A 142 -16.59 -11.67 -9.27
C GLU A 142 -18.08 -11.59 -8.91
N ALA A 143 -18.79 -12.71 -8.91
CA ALA A 143 -20.19 -12.76 -8.50
C ALA A 143 -20.38 -12.33 -7.03
N ARG A 144 -19.45 -12.71 -6.15
CA ARG A 144 -19.44 -12.29 -4.74
C ARG A 144 -19.15 -10.80 -4.60
N GLU A 145 -18.14 -10.28 -5.29
CA GLU A 145 -17.78 -8.87 -5.30
C GLU A 145 -18.92 -8.00 -5.84
N GLU A 146 -19.58 -8.41 -6.92
CA GLU A 146 -20.72 -7.70 -7.49
C GLU A 146 -21.89 -7.67 -6.51
N ARG A 147 -22.21 -8.80 -5.87
CA ARG A 147 -23.22 -8.86 -4.82
C ARG A 147 -22.90 -7.91 -3.67
N ASN A 148 -21.64 -7.91 -3.21
CA ASN A 148 -21.20 -7.03 -2.14
C ASN A 148 -21.30 -5.55 -2.53
N ALA A 149 -20.90 -5.20 -3.76
CA ALA A 149 -21.00 -3.85 -4.30
C ALA A 149 -22.47 -3.38 -4.37
N ARG A 150 -23.39 -4.25 -4.79
CA ARG A 150 -24.84 -3.96 -4.80
C ARG A 150 -25.38 -3.71 -3.40
N ILE A 151 -24.95 -4.50 -2.41
CA ILE A 151 -25.35 -4.31 -1.00
C ILE A 151 -24.79 -3.00 -0.46
N LYS A 152 -23.51 -2.71 -0.73
CA LYS A 152 -22.86 -1.48 -0.28
C LYS A 152 -23.56 -0.23 -0.81
N ARG A 153 -23.87 -0.18 -2.11
CA ARG A 153 -24.62 0.95 -2.73
C ARG A 153 -25.97 1.18 -2.06
N ARG A 154 -26.73 0.10 -1.80
CA ARG A 154 -28.02 0.19 -1.09
C ARG A 154 -27.89 0.71 0.33
N GLN A 155 -26.75 0.47 0.99
CA GLN A 155 -26.49 0.99 2.32
C GLN A 155 -26.12 2.47 2.25
N GLU A 156 -25.22 2.85 1.33
CA GLU A 156 -24.84 4.25 1.07
C GLU A 156 -26.07 5.11 0.74
N ASP A 157 -26.99 4.63 -0.11
CA ASP A 157 -28.24 5.32 -0.42
C ASP A 157 -29.12 5.57 0.83
N LYS A 158 -29.16 4.62 1.77
CA LYS A 158 -29.93 4.77 3.01
C LYS A 158 -29.27 5.77 3.96
N ASP A 159 -27.94 5.72 4.05
CA ASP A 159 -27.15 6.63 4.89
C ASP A 159 -27.28 8.06 4.38
N ASP A 160 -27.26 8.27 3.06
CA ASP A 160 -27.50 9.58 2.44
C ASP A 160 -28.92 10.11 2.71
N LEU A 161 -29.94 9.25 2.60
CA LEU A 161 -31.33 9.60 2.94
C LEU A 161 -31.48 9.95 4.43
N TYR A 162 -30.74 9.28 5.30
CA TYR A 162 -30.72 9.58 6.73
C TYR A 162 -30.08 10.94 6.97
N VAL A 163 -28.87 11.18 6.47
CA VAL A 163 -28.15 12.46 6.63
C VAL A 163 -28.98 13.64 6.08
N ASN A 164 -29.63 13.47 4.93
CA ASN A 164 -30.46 14.51 4.33
C ASN A 164 -31.70 14.84 5.18
N ARG A 165 -32.36 13.84 5.80
CA ARG A 165 -33.47 14.10 6.73
C ARG A 165 -33.02 14.87 7.96
N TYR A 166 -31.92 14.46 8.59
CA TYR A 166 -31.39 15.13 9.79
C TYR A 166 -30.85 16.55 9.49
N SER A 167 -30.39 16.80 8.26
CA SER A 167 -29.91 18.12 7.87
C SER A 167 -31.03 19.11 7.55
N ARG A 168 -32.25 18.62 7.21
CA ARG A 168 -33.44 19.45 6.95
C ARG A 168 -34.22 19.82 8.21
N GLU A 169 -33.98 19.14 9.33
CA GLU A 169 -34.65 19.37 10.62
C GLU A 169 -33.89 20.36 11.53
N ARG A 170 -32.79 20.97 11.06
CA ARG A 170 -32.12 22.11 11.69
C ARG A 170 -32.39 23.40 10.92
#